data_AF-A0A644WAU8-F1
#
_entry.id   AF-A0A644WAU8-F1
#
_cell.length_a   1.000
_cell.length_b   1.000
_cell.length_c   1.000
_cell.angle_alpha   90.00
_cell.angle_beta   90.00
_cell.angle_gamma   90.00
#
_symmetry.space_group_name_H-M   'P 1'
#
loop_
_entity.id
_entity.type
_entity.pdbx_description
1 polymer ?
#
loop_
_entity_poly.entity_id
_entity_poly.type
_entity_poly.pdbx_seq_one_letter_code
_entity_poly.pdbx_strand_id
1 'polypeptide(L)' 'MARTSRSKDVRIAEIDVKIEKYKTLIEQLESKKSSIINPAPRTRKPGVNAIIKQAKELGMTADEIAKKLGIKVG' A
#
# COMPACT_ATOMS: atom_id res chain seq x y z
N MET A 1 -23.65 26.43 -36.41
CA MET A 1 -22.90 25.16 -36.22
C MET A 1 -23.85 24.14 -35.59
N ALA A 2 -24.19 23.07 -36.31
CA ALA A 2 -25.08 22.03 -35.78
C ALA A 2 -24.36 21.26 -34.66
N ARG A 3 -25.02 21.05 -33.51
CA ARG A 3 -24.49 20.15 -32.47
C ARG A 3 -24.45 18.74 -33.05
N THR A 4 -23.26 18.19 -33.25
CA THR A 4 -23.05 16.76 -33.46
C THR A 4 -23.54 16.03 -32.22
N SER A 5 -24.80 15.57 -32.27
CA SER A 5 -25.39 14.76 -31.21
C SER A 5 -24.60 13.46 -31.12
N ARG A 6 -23.95 13.20 -29.98
CA ARG A 6 -23.28 11.91 -29.74
C ARG A 6 -24.31 10.79 -29.85
N SER A 7 -23.93 9.69 -30.51
CA SER A 7 -24.79 8.50 -30.63
C SER A 7 -25.13 7.93 -29.24
N LYS A 8 -26.20 7.14 -29.17
CA LYS A 8 -26.64 6.52 -27.91
C LYS A 8 -25.53 5.66 -27.30
N ASP A 9 -24.82 4.91 -28.14
CA ASP A 9 -23.77 3.97 -27.72
C ASP A 9 -22.59 4.69 -27.04
N VAL A 10 -22.18 5.84 -27.57
CA VAL A 10 -21.11 6.65 -26.96
C VAL A 10 -21.52 7.13 -25.57
N ARG A 11 -22.78 7.52 -25.40
CA ARG A 11 -23.29 7.98 -24.09
C ARG A 11 -23.37 6.83 -23.09
N ILE A 12 -23.77 5.64 -23.55
CA ILE A 12 -23.80 4.43 -22.71
C ILE A 12 -22.39 4.10 -22.23
N ALA A 13 -21.41 4.05 -23.14
CA ALA A 13 -20.01 3.82 -22.78
C ALA A 13 -19.44 4.87 -21.81
N GLU A 14 -19.75 6.15 -22.00
CA GLU A 14 -19.38 7.21 -21.05
C GLU A 14 -19.97 6.99 -19.64
N ILE A 15 -21.19 6.46 -19.56
CA ILE A 15 -21.86 6.16 -18.29
C ILE A 15 -21.26 4.89 -17.66
N ASP A 16 -20.96 3.86 -18.44
CA ASP A 16 -20.33 2.64 -17.94
C ASP A 16 -18.96 2.93 -17.32
N VAL A 17 -18.13 3.76 -17.98
CA VAL A 17 -16.85 4.21 -17.41
C VAL A 17 -17.03 4.94 -16.08
N LYS A 18 -18.08 5.77 -15.95
CA LYS A 18 -18.38 6.43 -14.68
C LYS A 18 -18.83 5.44 -13.62
N ILE A 19 -19.67 4.48 -13.98
CA ILE A 19 -20.14 3.41 -13.08
C ILE A 19 -18.95 2.63 -12.54
N GLU A 20 -18.02 2.20 -13.40
CA GLU A 20 -16.80 1.50 -13.00
C GLU A 20 -15.96 2.34 -12.03
N LYS A 21 -15.74 3.61 -12.36
CA LYS A 21 -15.03 4.53 -11.46
C LYS A 21 -15.71 4.63 -10.10
N TYR A 22 -17.03 4.78 -10.04
CA TYR A 22 -17.73 4.86 -8.76
C TYR A 22 -17.72 3.54 -7.99
N LYS A 23 -17.78 2.38 -8.66
CA LYS A 23 -17.61 1.07 -8.01
C LYS A 23 -16.25 0.96 -7.31
N THR A 24 -15.16 1.32 -7.98
CA THR A 24 -13.82 1.30 -7.34
C THR A 24 -13.73 2.25 -6.14
N LEU A 25 -14.37 3.41 -6.21
CA LEU A 25 -14.42 4.35 -5.08
C LEU A 25 -15.24 3.79 -3.91
N ILE A 26 -16.36 3.11 -4.19
CA ILE A 26 -17.17 2.44 -3.18
C ILE A 26 -16.35 1.36 -2.48
N GLU A 27 -15.66 0.50 -3.21
CA GLU A 27 -14.79 -0.54 -2.65
C GLU A 27 -13.69 0.06 -1.75
N GLN A 28 -13.07 1.18 -2.16
CA GLN A 28 -12.10 1.88 -1.33
C GLN A 28 -12.70 2.43 -0.04
N LEU A 29 -13.92 2.98 -0.10
CA LEU A 29 -14.63 3.48 1.08
C LEU A 29 -15.05 2.34 2.00
N GLU A 30 -15.48 1.21 1.46
CA GLU A 30 -15.80 0.00 2.22
C GLU A 30 -14.57 -0.59 2.89
N SER A 31 -13.43 -0.63 2.19
CA SER A 31 -12.14 -1.02 2.76
C SER A 31 -11.71 -0.07 3.89
N LYS A 32 -11.88 1.25 3.71
CA LYS A 32 -11.61 2.22 4.78
C LYS A 32 -12.55 2.00 5.97
N LYS A 33 -13.85 1.80 5.73
CA LYS A 33 -14.82 1.49 6.77
C LYS A 33 -14.45 0.22 7.53
N SER A 34 -14.07 -0.85 6.82
CA SER A 34 -13.66 -2.10 7.45
C SER A 34 -12.37 -1.94 8.24
N SER A 35 -11.43 -1.11 7.78
CA SER A 35 -10.20 -0.78 8.53
C SER A 35 -10.45 0.03 9.81
N ILE A 36 -11.55 0.79 9.87
CA ILE A 36 -11.96 1.52 11.09
C ILE A 36 -12.60 0.55 12.09
N ILE A 37 -13.45 -0.35 11.61
CA ILE A 37 -14.12 -1.37 12.44
C ILE A 37 -13.09 -2.39 12.96
N ASN A 38 -12.19 -2.81 12.09
CA ASN A 38 -11.13 -3.79 12.35
C ASN A 38 -9.77 -3.12 12.12
N PRO A 39 -9.31 -2.27 13.05
CA PRO A 39 -8.00 -1.64 12.91
C PRO A 39 -6.92 -2.71 12.88
N ALA A 40 -6.13 -2.70 11.81
CA ALA A 40 -4.94 -3.53 11.75
C ALA A 40 -4.06 -3.23 12.99
N PRO A 41 -3.49 -4.25 13.64
CA PRO A 41 -2.60 -4.02 14.76
C PRO A 41 -1.47 -3.11 14.29
N ARG A 42 -1.20 -2.04 15.06
CA ARG A 42 -0.14 -1.07 14.75
C ARG A 42 1.19 -1.83 14.64
N THR A 43 1.63 -2.11 13.42
CA THR A 43 2.97 -2.60 13.17
C THR A 43 3.92 -1.43 13.38
N ARG A 44 4.51 -1.38 14.58
CA ARG A 44 5.62 -0.45 14.83
C ARG A 44 6.76 -0.90 13.93
N LYS A 45 7.44 0.04 13.25
CA LYS A 45 8.71 -0.26 12.59
C LYS A 45 9.58 -0.99 13.61
N PRO A 46 10.20 -2.13 13.26
CA PRO A 46 11.03 -2.86 14.20
C PRO A 46 12.13 -1.90 14.70
N GLY A 47 12.26 -1.79 16.01
CA GLY A 47 13.33 -1.00 16.61
C GLY A 47 14.69 -1.58 16.20
N VAL A 48 15.74 -0.77 16.31
CA VAL A 48 17.12 -1.17 15.92
C VAL A 48 17.52 -2.51 16.55
N ASN A 49 17.15 -2.75 17.81
CA ASN A 49 17.41 -4.02 18.51
C ASN A 49 16.68 -5.21 17.89
N ALA A 50 15.45 -5.04 17.41
CA ALA A 50 14.70 -6.10 16.74
C ALA A 50 15.32 -6.45 15.37
N ILE A 51 15.81 -5.44 14.65
CA ILE A 51 16.53 -5.62 13.38
C ILE A 51 17.86 -6.36 13.62
N ILE A 52 18.62 -5.97 14.65
CA ILE A 52 19.87 -6.67 15.01
C ILE A 52 19.59 -8.11 15.46
N LYS A 53 18.52 -8.36 16.22
CA LYS A 53 18.10 -9.71 16.63
C LYS A 53 17.77 -10.58 15.41
N GLN A 54 17.00 -10.05 14.46
CA GLN A 54 16.69 -10.75 13.21
C GLN A 54 17.96 -11.03 12.38
N ALA A 55 18.88 -10.08 12.30
CA ALA A 55 20.15 -10.29 11.60
C ALA A 55 20.99 -11.41 12.25
N LYS A 56 21.01 -11.46 13.59
CA LYS A 56 21.65 -12.56 14.34
C LYS A 56 20.95 -13.91 14.13
N GLU A 57 19.62 -13.93 14.12
CA GLU A 57 18.82 -15.14 13.85
C GLU A 57 19.01 -15.65 12.42
N LEU A 58 19.24 -14.75 11.46
CA LEU A 58 19.62 -15.08 10.07
C LEU A 58 21.09 -15.53 9.94
N GLY A 59 21.80 -15.70 11.06
CA GLY A 59 23.16 -16.21 11.11
C GLY A 59 24.24 -15.16 10.78
N MET A 60 23.91 -13.87 10.69
CA MET A 60 24.94 -12.83 10.55
C MET A 60 25.65 -12.64 11.89
N THR A 61 26.97 -12.67 11.85
CA THR A 61 27.81 -12.39 13.01
C THR A 61 27.81 -10.89 13.34
N ALA A 62 28.14 -10.53 14.58
CA ALA A 62 28.13 -9.13 15.02
C ALA A 62 29.07 -8.25 14.18
N ASP A 63 30.22 -8.80 13.78
CA ASP A 63 31.21 -8.10 12.97
C ASP A 63 30.73 -7.88 11.53
N GLU A 64 30.00 -8.83 10.95
CA GLU A 64 29.39 -8.67 9.63
C GLU A 64 28.25 -7.67 9.64
N ILE A 65 27.43 -7.66 10.69
CA ILE A 65 26.39 -6.66 10.90
C ILE A 65 27.04 -5.28 11.02
N ALA A 66 28.09 -5.14 11.83
CA ALA A 66 28.81 -3.88 12.01
C ALA A 66 29.47 -3.40 10.71
N LYS A 67 30.11 -4.31 9.95
CA LYS A 67 30.72 -4.01 8.66
C LYS A 67 29.69 -3.54 7.62
N LYS A 68 28.51 -4.19 7.56
CA LYS A 68 27.40 -3.78 6.68
C LYS A 68 26.79 -2.44 7.09
N LEU A 69 26.77 -2.15 8.39
CA LEU A 69 26.26 -0.88 8.93
C LEU A 69 27.31 0.23 9.02
N GLY A 70 28.58 -0.06 8.68
CA GLY A 70 29.69 0.90 8.75
C GLY A 70 30.12 1.27 10.17
N ILE A 71 29.84 0.43 11.16
CA ILE A 71 30.17 0.66 12.57
C ILE A 71 31.51 -0.01 12.87
N LYS A 72 32.45 0.73 13.49
CA LYS A 72 33.67 0.12 14.06
C LYS A 72 33.31 -0.51 15.41
N VAL A 73 33.33 -1.83 15.47
CA VAL A 73 33.36 -2.55 16.76
C VAL A 73 34.82 -2.50 17.23
N GLY A 74 35.04 -1.87 18.39
CA GLY A 74 36.34 -1.81 19.04
C GLY A 74 36.56 -3.02 19.95
#